data_AF-A0A8T1S390-F1
#
_entry.id   AF-A0A8T1S390-F1
#
_cell.length_a   1.000
_cell.length_b   1.000
_cell.length_c   1.000
_cell.angle_alpha   90.00
_cell.angle_beta   90.00
_cell.angle_gamma   90.00
#
_symmetry.space_group_name_H-M   'P 1'
#
loop_
_entity.id
_entity.type
_entity.pdbx_description
1 polymer ?
#
loop_
_entity_poly.entity_id
_entity_poly.type
_entity_poly.pdbx_seq_one_letter_code
_entity_poly.pdbx_strand_id
1 'polypeptide(L)'
;MAKLQGLQADYVFRGTEHVVRMTVHGSVLEVEVEDRLTTDQWRGEFDAAFIEDLTHKTGNFKQFGIFCSMLESALSQSSESVTLDLLTYTTWRR
;
A
#
# COMPACT_ATOMS: atom_id res chain seq x y z
N MET A 1 21.54 -12.35 -4.89
CA MET A 1 20.19 -12.44 -5.46
C MET A 1 19.25 -11.78 -4.47
N ALA A 2 18.87 -10.50 -4.67
CA ALA A 2 17.93 -9.84 -3.77
C ALA A 2 16.55 -10.50 -3.95
N LYS A 3 15.97 -11.00 -2.86
CA LYS A 3 14.65 -11.64 -2.89
C LYS A 3 13.61 -10.55 -3.11
N LEU A 4 13.06 -10.51 -4.32
CA LEU A 4 11.83 -9.77 -4.62
C LEU A 4 10.69 -10.37 -3.79
N GLN A 5 10.16 -9.62 -2.83
CA GLN A 5 8.92 -9.98 -2.16
C GLN A 5 7.81 -9.15 -2.80
N GLY A 6 7.12 -9.75 -3.76
CA GLY A 6 5.95 -9.19 -4.41
C GLY A 6 4.68 -9.90 -3.92
N LEU A 7 3.67 -9.14 -3.54
CA LEU A 7 2.33 -9.62 -3.22
C LEU A 7 1.33 -8.95 -4.18
N GLN A 8 0.41 -9.73 -4.73
CA GLN A 8 -0.73 -9.22 -5.47
C GLN A 8 -2.01 -9.76 -4.84
N ALA A 9 -3.00 -8.90 -4.64
CA ALA A 9 -4.30 -9.28 -4.14
C ALA A 9 -5.40 -8.49 -4.84
N ASP A 10 -6.56 -9.12 -4.99
CA ASP A 10 -7.78 -8.44 -5.41
C ASP A 10 -8.41 -7.78 -4.19
N TYR A 11 -8.67 -6.48 -4.28
CA TYR A 11 -9.20 -5.68 -3.18
C TYR A 11 -10.35 -4.81 -3.65
N VAL A 12 -11.42 -4.74 -2.86
CA VAL A 12 -12.60 -3.95 -3.19
C VAL A 12 -12.54 -2.62 -2.45
N PHE A 13 -12.24 -1.55 -3.16
CA PHE A 13 -12.34 -0.19 -2.62
C PHE A 13 -13.72 0.37 -2.92
N ARG A 14 -14.51 0.67 -1.88
CA ARG A 14 -15.80 1.37 -1.98
C ARG A 14 -16.78 0.73 -3.00
N GLY A 15 -16.74 -0.60 -3.12
CA GLY A 15 -17.59 -1.38 -4.03
C GLY A 15 -17.03 -1.60 -5.44
N THR A 16 -15.82 -1.11 -5.74
CA THR A 16 -15.14 -1.32 -7.04
C THR A 16 -13.95 -2.26 -6.86
N GLU A 17 -13.87 -3.30 -7.71
CA GLU A 17 -12.76 -4.25 -7.71
C GLU A 17 -11.49 -3.64 -8.30
N HIS A 18 -10.42 -3.71 -7.52
CA HIS A 18 -9.09 -3.28 -7.93
C HIS A 18 -8.09 -4.41 -7.71
N VAL A 19 -7.07 -4.46 -8.55
CA VAL A 19 -5.90 -5.30 -8.33
C VAL A 19 -4.85 -4.45 -7.64
N VAL A 20 -4.45 -4.84 -6.43
CA VAL A 20 -3.36 -4.16 -5.72
C VAL A 20 -2.12 -5.04 -5.77
N ARG A 21 -1.02 -4.47 -6.24
CA ARG A 21 0.31 -5.08 -6.23
C ARG A 21 1.21 -4.29 -5.29
N MET A 22 1.96 -5.00 -4.48
CA MET A 22 2.98 -4.46 -3.61
C MET A 22 4.28 -5.21 -3.90
N THR A 23 5.38 -4.49 -4.11
CA THR A 23 6.69 -5.08 -4.32
C THR A 23 7.72 -4.39 -3.43
N VAL A 24 8.45 -5.18 -2.63
CA VAL A 24 9.51 -4.66 -1.77
C VAL A 24 10.87 -5.03 -2.36
N HIS A 25 11.67 -4.00 -2.61
CA HIS A 25 13.02 -4.09 -3.17
C HIS A 25 14.03 -3.46 -2.23
N GLY A 26 14.56 -4.25 -1.29
CA GLY A 26 15.49 -3.74 -0.28
C GLY A 26 14.83 -2.72 0.63
N SER A 27 15.10 -1.44 0.40
CA SER A 27 14.57 -0.30 1.17
C SER A 27 13.55 0.53 0.39
N VAL A 28 13.02 -0.01 -0.71
CA VAL A 28 12.02 0.65 -1.56
C VAL A 28 10.76 -0.21 -1.62
N LEU A 29 9.62 0.43 -1.38
CA LEU A 29 8.29 -0.12 -1.50
C LEU A 29 7.62 0.46 -2.74
N GLU A 30 7.27 -0.42 -3.66
CA GLU A 30 6.46 -0.10 -4.83
C GLU A 30 5.04 -0.59 -4.61
N VAL A 31 4.04 0.26 -4.87
CA VAL A 31 2.63 -0.07 -4.79
C VAL A 31 1.96 0.31 -6.09
N GLU A 32 1.28 -0.64 -6.71
CA GLU A 32 0.46 -0.42 -7.90
C GLU A 32 -0.99 -0.78 -7.58
N VAL A 33 -1.92 0.05 -8.04
CA VAL A 33 -3.36 -0.18 -7.96
C VAL A 33 -3.91 -0.07 -9.37
N GLU A 34 -4.59 -1.10 -9.83
CA GLU A 34 -5.20 -1.18 -11.15
C GLU A 34 -6.71 -1.36 -11.00
N ASP A 35 -7.49 -0.48 -11.60
CA ASP A 35 -8.94 -0.62 -11.71
C ASP A 35 -9.28 -1.58 -12.86
N ARG A 36 -9.96 -2.68 -12.53
CA ARG A 36 -10.32 -3.72 -13.52
C ARG A 36 -11.34 -3.25 -14.57
N LEU A 37 -12.15 -2.24 -14.25
CA LEU A 37 -13.22 -1.76 -15.13
C LEU A 37 -12.73 -0.66 -16.07
N THR A 38 -11.93 0.27 -15.55
CA THR A 38 -11.49 1.46 -16.29
C THR A 38 -10.10 1.32 -16.89
N THR A 39 -9.35 0.27 -16.52
CA THR A 39 -7.93 0.06 -16.84
C THR A 39 -7.00 1.18 -16.32
N ASP A 40 -7.51 2.05 -15.44
CA ASP A 40 -6.70 3.06 -14.79
C ASP A 40 -5.70 2.41 -13.85
N GLN A 41 -4.46 2.91 -13.88
CA GLN A 41 -3.37 2.41 -13.06
C GLN A 41 -2.73 3.56 -12.28
N TRP A 42 -2.54 3.33 -10.99
CA TRP A 42 -1.82 4.23 -10.11
C TRP A 42 -0.62 3.49 -9.52
N ARG A 43 0.57 4.04 -9.74
CA ARG A 43 1.82 3.50 -9.20
C ARG A 43 2.47 4.54 -8.30
N GLY A 44 2.90 4.08 -7.13
CA GLY A 44 3.69 4.85 -6.17
C GLY A 44 4.96 4.09 -5.80
N GLU A 45 6.07 4.81 -5.71
CA GLU A 45 7.34 4.29 -5.22
C GLU A 45 7.74 5.10 -3.98
N PHE A 46 8.08 4.40 -2.91
CA PHE A 46 8.35 4.98 -1.60
C PHE A 46 9.61 4.36 -1.01
N ASP A 47 10.61 5.18 -0.70
CA ASP A 47 11.78 4.72 0.03
C ASP A 47 11.50 4.62 1.54
N ALA A 48 12.39 3.92 2.25
CA ALA A 48 12.28 3.72 3.69
C ALA A 48 12.24 5.03 4.47
N ALA A 49 13.03 6.03 4.08
CA ALA A 49 13.10 7.31 4.77
C ALA A 49 11.77 8.08 4.65
N PHE A 50 11.13 8.03 3.48
CA PHE A 50 9.84 8.64 3.22
C PHE A 50 8.73 7.99 4.05
N ILE A 51 8.67 6.66 4.10
CA ILE A 51 7.66 5.94 4.90
C ILE A 51 7.85 6.21 6.40
N GLU A 52 9.09 6.22 6.88
CA GLU A 52 9.42 6.51 8.26
C GLU A 52 9.06 7.95 8.64
N ASP A 53 9.37 8.91 7.79
CA ASP A 53 8.99 10.32 7.98
C ASP A 53 7.46 10.51 7.91
N LEU A 54 6.77 9.81 6.99
CA LEU A 54 5.31 9.82 6.89
C LEU A 54 4.64 9.32 8.18
N THR A 55 5.11 8.18 8.70
CA THR A 55 4.56 7.59 9.92
C THR A 55 4.94 8.39 11.17
N HIS A 56 6.09 9.06 11.15
CA HIS A 56 6.48 10.01 12.19
C HIS A 56 5.56 11.24 12.20
N LYS A 57 5.26 11.81 11.02
CA LYS A 57 4.39 12.98 10.85
C LYS A 57 2.96 12.74 11.31
N THR A 58 2.46 11.51 11.22
CA THR A 58 1.13 11.12 11.71
C THR A 58 1.10 10.83 13.22
N GLY A 59 2.24 10.92 13.91
CA GLY A 59 2.36 10.70 15.35
C GLY A 59 2.43 9.22 15.77
N ASN A 60 2.54 8.29 14.81
CA ASN A 60 2.67 6.86 15.07
C ASN A 60 3.79 6.27 14.23
N PHE A 61 5.03 6.56 14.63
CA PHE A 61 6.22 6.09 13.95
C PHE A 61 6.22 4.58 13.75
N LYS A 62 6.49 4.15 12.52
CA LYS A 62 6.62 2.76 12.12
C LYS A 62 7.88 2.63 11.27
N GLN A 63 8.75 1.70 11.64
CA GLN A 63 9.89 1.32 10.80
C GLN A 63 9.39 0.79 9.47
N PHE A 64 10.17 1.01 8.40
CA PHE A 64 9.80 0.60 7.04
C PHE A 64 9.37 -0.88 6.96
N GLY A 65 10.12 -1.79 7.59
CA GLY A 65 9.80 -3.22 7.59
C GLY A 65 8.46 -3.54 8.26
N ILE A 66 8.13 -2.86 9.37
CA ILE A 66 6.84 -3.02 10.06
C ILE A 66 5.71 -2.52 9.16
N PHE A 67 5.90 -1.37 8.50
CA PHE A 67 4.91 -0.83 7.59
C PHE A 67 4.63 -1.78 6.41
N CYS A 68 5.68 -2.36 5.82
CA CYS A 68 5.54 -3.36 4.77
C CYS A 68 4.76 -4.59 5.24
N SER A 69 5.08 -5.13 6.42
CA SER A 69 4.34 -6.27 6.98
C SER A 69 2.88 -5.93 7.30
N MET A 70 2.60 -4.70 7.73
CA MET A 70 1.22 -4.24 7.95
C MET A 70 0.44 -4.17 6.63
N LEU A 71 1.05 -3.63 5.57
CA LEU A 71 0.44 -3.57 4.25
C LEU A 71 0.21 -4.97 3.67
N GLU A 72 1.18 -5.87 3.83
CA GLU A 72 1.05 -7.29 3.45
C GLU A 72 -0.10 -7.98 4.19
N SER A 73 -0.24 -7.70 5.49
CA SER A 73 -1.32 -8.24 6.32
C SER A 73 -2.70 -7.70 5.91
N ALA A 74 -2.76 -6.41 5.55
CA ALA A 74 -3.98 -5.77 5.08
C ALA A 74 -4.42 -6.30 3.71
N LEU A 75 -3.46 -6.51 2.79
CA LEU A 75 -3.72 -7.09 1.47
C LEU A 75 -4.15 -8.55 1.55
N SER A 76 -3.52 -9.33 2.44
CA SER A 76 -3.88 -10.73 2.68
C SER A 76 -5.14 -10.90 3.55
N GLN A 77 -5.76 -9.80 4.01
CA GLN A 77 -6.90 -9.80 4.95
C GLN A 77 -6.66 -10.66 6.19
N SER A 78 -5.39 -10.82 6.60
CA SER A 78 -4.99 -11.69 7.70
C SER A 78 -5.03 -11.01 9.07
N SER A 79 -5.39 -9.72 9.11
CA SER A 79 -5.49 -8.93 10.35
C SER A 79 -6.75 -8.06 10.35
N GLU A 80 -7.59 -8.20 11.38
CA GLU A 80 -8.77 -7.33 11.60
C GLU A 80 -8.41 -5.89 12.00
N SER A 81 -7.15 -5.65 12.38
CA SER A 81 -6.69 -4.35 12.90
C SER A 81 -6.18 -3.40 11.80
N VAL A 82 -6.08 -3.85 10.55
CA VAL A 82 -5.54 -3.05 9.44
C VAL A 82 -6.46 -3.14 8.23
N THR A 83 -6.99 -1.99 7.81
CA THR A 83 -7.82 -1.86 6.62
C THR A 83 -7.14 -0.96 5.60
N LEU A 84 -7.40 -1.19 4.32
CA LEU A 84 -6.93 -0.35 3.21
C LEU A 84 -8.11 0.43 2.65
N ASP A 85 -7.93 1.74 2.44
CA ASP A 85 -8.87 2.57 1.70
C ASP A 85 -8.12 3.34 0.61
N LEU A 86 -8.79 3.56 -0.52
CA LEU A 86 -8.26 4.33 -1.65
C LEU A 86 -8.96 5.69 -1.67
N LEU A 87 -8.19 6.73 -1.38
CA LEU A 87 -8.68 8.11 -1.32
C LEU A 87 -8.21 8.89 -2.54
N THR A 88 -9.16 9.52 -3.24
CA THR A 88 -8.85 10.52 -4.26
C THR A 88 -8.57 11.88 -3.62
N TYR A 89 -7.79 12.73 -4.28
CA TYR A 89 -7.46 14.09 -3.80
C TYR A 89 -8.71 14.92 -3.43
N THR A 90 -9.82 14.73 -4.16
CA THR A 90 -11.10 15.38 -3.88
C THR A 90 -11.73 14.93 -2.57
N THR A 91 -11.42 13.72 -2.12
CA THR A 91 -11.93 13.13 -0.87
C THR A 91 -11.07 13.55 0.32
N TRP A 92 -9.75 13.71 0.15
CA TRP A 92 -8.83 14.11 1.23
C TRP A 92 -8.99 15.57 1.68
N ARG A 93 -9.66 16.42 0.88
CA ARG A 93 -9.82 17.86 1.14
C ARG A 93 -11.19 18.27 1.69
N ARG A 94 -12.02 17.31 2.11
CA ARG A 94 -13.27 17.55 2.86
C ARG A 94 -13.09 17.15 4.30
#